data_AF-X0ZRZ7-F1
#
_entry.id   AF-X0ZRZ7-F1
#
_cell.length_a   1.000
_cell.length_b   1.000
_cell.length_c   1.000
_cell.angle_alpha   90.00
_cell.angle_beta   90.00
_cell.angle_gamma   90.00
#
_symmetry.space_group_name_H-M   'P 1'
#
loop_
_entity.id
_entity.type
_entity.pdbx_description
1 polymer ?
#
loop_
_entity_poly.entity_id
_entity_poly.type
_entity_poly.pdbx_seq_one_letter_code
_entity_poly.pdbx_strand_id
1 'polypeptide(L)'
;FGYRNERYLKFGWASARLDDVANFIPARFTAPLVCLAAAVLHRRGCDSFRIFVRDARNHPSPNAGLAEAAVAGALGVQLGGLNYYSGQPSRKPSIGDAVETLGREHIPRANALMLATSAIFLTACLGIRVLVLLLWQEWGV
;
A
#
# COMPACT_ATOMS: atom_id res chain seq x y z
N PHE A 1 10.38 -10.31 -4.76
CA PHE A 1 9.28 -11.24 -5.04
C PHE A 1 9.77 -12.39 -5.94
N GLY A 2 9.14 -13.57 -5.85
CA GLY A 2 9.51 -14.80 -6.57
C GLY A 2 9.68 -16.01 -5.63
N TYR A 3 9.12 -17.17 -5.99
CA TYR A 3 9.33 -18.43 -5.26
C TYR A 3 10.82 -18.81 -5.34
N ARG A 4 11.55 -18.67 -4.23
CA ARG A 4 12.96 -19.02 -4.14
C ARG A 4 13.11 -20.52 -3.89
N ASN A 5 12.78 -21.35 -4.88
CA ASN A 5 13.25 -22.73 -4.94
C ASN A 5 14.47 -22.81 -5.86
N GLU A 6 15.41 -23.72 -5.59
CA GLU A 6 16.64 -23.91 -6.38
C GLU A 6 16.38 -24.00 -7.89
N ARG A 7 15.20 -24.50 -8.28
CA ARG A 7 14.72 -24.63 -9.67
C ARG A 7 14.16 -23.36 -10.32
N TYR A 8 13.63 -22.40 -9.54
CA TYR A 8 12.91 -21.22 -10.05
C TYR A 8 13.56 -19.89 -9.71
N LEU A 9 14.78 -19.89 -9.16
CA LEU A 9 15.48 -18.68 -8.72
C LEU A 9 15.61 -17.60 -9.81
N LYS A 10 15.70 -18.01 -11.08
CA LYS A 10 15.79 -17.14 -12.27
C LYS A 10 14.48 -17.01 -13.04
N PHE A 11 13.47 -17.82 -12.72
CA PHE A 11 12.19 -17.83 -13.43
C PHE A 11 11.24 -16.82 -12.79
N GLY A 12 10.73 -15.87 -13.57
CA GLY A 12 9.82 -14.82 -13.07
C GLY A 12 10.50 -13.58 -12.47
N TRP A 13 11.83 -13.54 -12.36
CA TRP A 13 12.55 -12.34 -11.89
C TRP A 13 12.34 -11.13 -12.80
N ALA A 14 12.42 -11.34 -14.12
CA ALA A 14 12.18 -10.27 -15.09
C ALA A 14 10.74 -9.73 -15.01
N SER A 15 9.75 -10.63 -14.83
CA SER A 15 8.35 -10.24 -14.65
C SER A 15 8.13 -9.48 -13.35
N ALA A 16 8.72 -9.91 -12.23
CA ALA A 16 8.62 -9.22 -10.96
C ALA A 16 9.28 -7.84 -11.00
N ARG A 17 10.39 -7.71 -11.72
CA ARG A 17 11.08 -6.43 -11.88
C ARG A 17 10.34 -5.48 -12.83
N LEU A 18 9.72 -6.00 -13.88
CA LEU A 18 8.84 -5.23 -14.75
C LEU A 18 7.61 -4.71 -13.99
N ASP A 19 7.00 -5.55 -13.14
CA ASP A 19 5.89 -5.16 -12.27
C ASP A 19 6.31 -4.04 -11.29
N ASP A 20 7.49 -4.18 -10.66
CA ASP A 20 8.04 -3.13 -9.80
C ASP A 20 8.30 -1.81 -10.57
N VAL A 21 8.63 -1.85 -11.86
CA VAL A 21 8.78 -0.62 -12.67
C VAL A 21 7.41 -0.02 -13.02
N ALA A 22 6.47 -0.85 -13.50
CA ALA A 22 5.13 -0.41 -13.89
C ALA A 22 4.36 0.21 -12.72
N ASN A 23 4.52 -0.36 -11.52
CA ASN A 23 3.86 0.09 -10.31
C ASN A 23 4.64 1.18 -9.55
N PHE A 24 5.78 1.64 -10.08
CA PHE A 24 6.59 2.65 -9.39
C PHE A 24 5.79 3.93 -9.15
N ILE A 25 5.25 4.54 -10.21
CA ILE A 25 4.47 5.79 -10.12
C ILE A 25 3.14 5.55 -9.38
N PRO A 26 2.31 4.54 -9.73
CA PRO A 26 1.05 4.28 -9.03
C PRO A 26 1.22 4.14 -7.52
N ALA A 27 2.21 3.39 -7.05
CA ALA A 27 2.41 3.14 -5.62
C ALA A 27 2.69 4.41 -4.81
N ARG A 28 3.33 5.44 -5.41
CA ARG A 28 3.60 6.71 -4.73
C ARG A 28 2.35 7.56 -4.58
N PHE A 29 1.36 7.40 -5.44
CA PHE A 29 0.05 8.04 -5.28
C PHE A 29 -0.86 7.24 -4.35
N THR A 30 -0.78 5.91 -4.38
CA THR A 30 -1.64 5.05 -3.55
C THR A 30 -1.41 5.26 -2.06
N ALA A 31 -0.16 5.30 -1.58
CA ALA A 31 0.09 5.40 -0.13
C ALA A 31 -0.46 6.67 0.53
N PRO A 32 -0.27 7.89 -0.03
CA PRO A 32 -0.94 9.09 0.48
C PRO A 32 -2.48 8.99 0.46
N LEU A 33 -3.06 8.35 -0.57
CA LEU A 33 -4.50 8.13 -0.63
C LEU A 33 -4.99 7.17 0.46
N VAL A 34 -4.19 6.16 0.83
CA VAL A 34 -4.48 5.30 1.98
C VAL A 34 -4.46 6.11 3.29
N CYS A 35 -3.53 7.04 3.46
CA CYS A 35 -3.50 7.92 4.64
C CYS A 35 -4.75 8.82 4.69
N LEU A 36 -5.16 9.36 3.54
CA LEU A 36 -6.39 10.14 3.44
C LEU A 36 -7.63 9.28 3.72
N ALA A 37 -7.70 8.07 3.17
CA ALA A 37 -8.78 7.12 3.44
C ALA A 37 -8.85 6.77 4.94
N ALA A 38 -7.71 6.61 5.60
CA ALA A 38 -7.64 6.40 7.04
C ALA A 38 -8.20 7.60 7.81
N ALA A 39 -7.88 8.83 7.40
CA ALA A 39 -8.45 10.04 8.00
C ALA A 39 -9.98 10.14 7.80
N VAL A 40 -10.46 9.87 6.58
CA VAL A 40 -11.90 9.89 6.23
C VAL A 40 -12.69 8.84 7.02
N LEU A 41 -12.10 7.67 7.27
CA LEU A 41 -12.73 6.59 8.07
C LEU A 41 -12.55 6.78 9.59
N HIS A 42 -12.12 7.96 10.06
CA HIS A 42 -11.82 8.25 11.47
C HIS A 42 -10.86 7.25 12.12
N ARG A 43 -9.86 6.80 11.36
CA ARG A 43 -8.74 5.97 11.82
C ARG A 43 -7.49 6.83 12.01
N ARG A 44 -6.35 6.17 12.19
CA ARG A 44 -5.06 6.81 12.50
C ARG A 44 -4.37 7.37 11.25
N GLY A 45 -4.98 8.36 10.59
CA GLY A 45 -4.43 8.96 9.36
C GLY A 45 -3.02 9.52 9.53
N CYS A 46 -2.74 10.20 10.64
CA CYS A 46 -1.41 10.73 10.95
C CYS A 46 -0.38 9.62 11.20
N ASP A 47 -0.75 8.55 11.92
CA ASP A 47 0.14 7.40 12.10
C ASP A 47 0.35 6.65 10.79
N SER A 48 -0.67 6.50 9.95
CA SER A 48 -0.53 5.95 8.60
C SER A 48 0.54 6.69 7.81
N PHE A 49 0.52 8.04 7.84
CA PHE A 49 1.53 8.88 7.21
C PHE A 49 2.93 8.64 7.81
N ARG A 50 3.03 8.76 9.13
CA ARG A 50 4.29 8.58 9.89
C ARG A 50 4.93 7.23 9.60
N ILE A 51 4.15 6.15 9.63
CA ILE A 51 4.62 4.79 9.45
C ILE A 51 5.01 4.51 8.00
N PHE A 52 4.24 4.99 7.00
CA PHE A 52 4.69 4.78 5.61
C PHE A 52 6.03 5.46 5.34
N VAL A 53 6.24 6.67 5.86
CA VAL A 53 7.51 7.39 5.67
C VAL A 53 8.65 6.65 6.35
N ARG A 54 8.41 6.14 7.57
CA ARG A 54 9.42 5.45 8.39
C ARG A 54 9.78 4.06 7.84
N ASP A 55 8.78 3.25 7.48
CA ASP A 55 8.94 1.80 7.32
C ASP A 55 8.76 1.28 5.90
N ALA A 56 8.36 2.09 4.92
CA ALA A 56 8.10 1.58 3.56
C ALA A 56 9.30 0.87 2.90
N ARG A 57 10.53 1.15 3.36
CA ARG A 57 11.77 0.52 2.86
C ARG A 57 12.09 -0.83 3.53
N ASN A 58 11.32 -1.23 4.54
CA ASN A 58 11.48 -2.50 5.25
C ASN A 58 10.95 -3.68 4.42
N HIS A 59 10.15 -3.40 3.38
CA HIS A 59 9.67 -4.39 2.43
C HIS A 59 10.66 -4.56 1.24
N PRO A 60 10.93 -5.79 0.75
CA PRO A 60 11.87 -6.02 -0.36
C PRO A 60 11.51 -5.33 -1.68
N SER A 61 10.23 -5.06 -1.93
CA SER A 61 9.77 -4.28 -3.08
C SER A 61 9.60 -2.81 -2.69
N PRO A 62 10.15 -1.88 -3.49
CA PRO A 62 10.05 -0.44 -3.26
C PRO A 62 8.63 0.10 -3.48
N ASN A 63 7.69 -0.72 -3.96
CA ASN A 63 6.31 -0.32 -4.23
C ASN A 63 5.37 -0.85 -3.15
N ALA A 64 5.41 -2.16 -2.92
CA ALA A 64 4.49 -2.83 -2.00
C ALA A 64 4.64 -2.30 -0.56
N GLY A 65 5.87 -1.97 -0.15
CA GLY A 65 6.13 -1.46 1.20
C GLY A 65 5.45 -0.13 1.51
N LEU A 66 5.19 0.72 0.51
CA LEU A 66 4.51 1.99 0.71
C LEU A 66 3.07 1.79 1.19
N ALA A 67 2.31 0.96 0.47
CA ALA A 67 0.92 0.67 0.82
C ALA A 67 0.82 -0.18 2.09
N GLU A 68 1.70 -1.18 2.26
CA GLU A 68 1.72 -2.03 3.45
C GLU A 68 1.99 -1.21 4.72
N ALA A 69 2.97 -0.32 4.69
CA ALA A 69 3.29 0.54 5.83
C ALA A 69 2.18 1.57 6.11
N ALA A 70 1.56 2.14 5.09
CA ALA A 70 0.41 3.02 5.27
C ALA A 70 -0.77 2.29 5.94
N VAL A 71 -1.09 1.07 5.51
CA VAL A 71 -2.16 0.25 6.12
C VAL A 71 -1.80 -0.16 7.55
N ALA A 72 -0.56 -0.60 7.80
CA ALA A 72 -0.10 -0.95 9.14
C ALA A 72 -0.26 0.21 10.13
N GLY A 73 0.16 1.42 9.73
CA GLY A 73 -0.02 2.63 10.54
C GLY A 73 -1.49 3.03 10.72
N ALA A 74 -2.32 2.92 9.68
CA ALA A 74 -3.75 3.22 9.76
C ALA A 74 -4.51 2.29 10.71
N LEU A 75 -4.09 1.02 10.78
CA LEU A 75 -4.67 -0.01 11.64
C LEU A 75 -4.00 -0.10 13.01
N GLY A 76 -2.85 0.54 13.22
CA GLY A 76 -2.10 0.46 14.47
C GLY A 76 -1.52 -0.93 14.75
N VAL A 77 -1.18 -1.68 13.71
CA VAL A 77 -0.63 -3.04 13.82
C VAL A 77 0.81 -3.11 13.33
N GLN A 78 1.53 -4.14 13.79
CA GLN A 78 2.85 -4.48 13.28
C GLN A 78 2.78 -5.70 12.36
N LEU A 79 3.38 -5.56 11.18
CA LEU A 79 3.54 -6.60 10.16
C LEU A 79 5.02 -7.00 10.05
N GLY A 80 5.29 -8.13 9.39
CA GLY A 80 6.65 -8.65 9.23
C GLY A 80 7.14 -9.41 10.47
N GLY A 81 8.39 -9.21 10.86
CA GLY A 81 8.97 -9.90 12.02
C GLY A 81 9.25 -11.39 11.77
N LEU A 82 9.15 -12.21 12.82
CA LEU A 82 9.39 -13.65 12.77
C LEU A 82 8.20 -14.36 12.10
N ASN A 83 8.43 -14.92 10.92
CA ASN A 83 7.45 -15.74 10.20
C ASN A 83 8.00 -17.16 10.02
N TYR A 84 7.12 -18.16 9.91
CA TYR A 84 7.53 -19.54 9.62
C TYR A 84 7.09 -19.93 8.21
N TYR A 85 8.03 -20.40 7.40
CA TYR A 85 7.76 -20.93 6.06
C TYR A 85 8.24 -22.38 6.01
N SER A 86 7.34 -23.32 5.70
CA SER A 86 7.64 -24.76 5.73
C SER A 86 8.34 -25.22 7.03
N GLY A 87 7.93 -24.65 8.17
CA GLY A 87 8.51 -24.93 9.48
C GLY A 87 9.83 -24.20 9.79
N GLN A 88 10.43 -23.51 8.82
CA GLN A 88 11.69 -22.77 9.01
C GLN A 88 11.42 -21.32 9.43
N PRO A 89 12.10 -20.81 10.48
CA PRO A 89 11.98 -19.42 10.87
C PRO A 89 12.63 -18.49 9.84
N SER A 90 11.89 -17.45 9.43
CA SER A 90 12.31 -16.39 8.53
C SER A 90 12.05 -15.05 9.20
N ARG A 91 13.12 -14.37 9.60
CA ARG A 91 13.02 -13.03 10.21
C ARG A 91 13.08 -11.96 9.13
N LYS A 92 12.01 -11.18 9.00
CA LYS A 92 11.95 -9.99 8.14
C LYS A 92 11.93 -8.73 9.00
N PRO A 93 12.38 -7.57 8.47
CA PRO A 93 12.13 -6.28 9.09
C PRO A 93 10.65 -6.11 9.44
N SER A 94 10.35 -5.48 10.56
CA SER A 94 8.98 -5.15 10.96
C SER A 94 8.49 -3.87 10.27
N ILE A 95 7.19 -3.78 10.04
CA ILE A 95 6.51 -2.60 9.48
C ILE A 95 5.37 -2.22 10.41
N GLY A 96 5.31 -0.97 10.87
CA GLY A 96 4.28 -0.51 11.80
C GLY A 96 4.63 -0.69 13.28
N ASP A 97 3.73 -0.20 14.12
CA ASP A 97 3.81 -0.25 15.57
C ASP A 97 2.71 -1.18 16.10
N ALA A 98 3.01 -2.04 17.07
CA ALA A 98 2.05 -2.99 17.65
C ALA A 98 1.15 -2.32 18.71
N VAL A 99 0.39 -1.29 18.30
CA VAL A 99 -0.53 -0.59 19.21
C VAL A 99 -1.79 -1.42 19.47
N GLU A 100 -2.24 -2.15 18.47
CA GLU A 100 -3.28 -3.18 18.56
C GLU A 100 -2.66 -4.55 18.25
N THR A 101 -3.08 -5.57 18.98
CA THR A 101 -2.69 -6.95 18.71
C THR A 101 -3.24 -7.36 17.35
N LEU A 102 -2.38 -7.83 16.44
CA LEU A 102 -2.80 -8.26 15.11
C LEU A 102 -3.80 -9.43 15.22
N GLY A 103 -4.97 -9.26 14.62
CA GLY A 103 -6.06 -10.22 14.70
C GLY A 103 -6.99 -10.15 13.48
N ARG A 104 -7.88 -11.14 13.36
CA ARG A 104 -8.79 -11.32 12.21
C ARG A 104 -9.73 -10.13 11.97
N GLU A 105 -10.04 -9.37 13.01
CA GLU A 105 -10.83 -8.14 12.97
C GLU A 105 -10.19 -7.02 12.13
N HIS A 106 -8.89 -7.11 11.88
CA HIS A 106 -8.16 -6.17 11.02
C HIS A 106 -8.43 -6.41 9.53
N ILE A 107 -8.85 -7.62 9.14
CA ILE A 107 -9.17 -7.96 7.74
C ILE A 107 -10.30 -7.07 7.19
N PRO A 108 -11.51 -7.00 7.80
CA PRO A 108 -12.55 -6.12 7.29
C PRO A 108 -12.16 -4.63 7.36
N ARG A 109 -11.33 -4.22 8.32
CA ARG A 109 -10.83 -2.84 8.44
C ARG A 109 -9.86 -2.50 7.29
N ALA A 110 -8.99 -3.42 6.92
CA ALA A 110 -8.09 -3.30 5.76
C ALA A 110 -8.91 -3.23 4.45
N ASN A 111 -9.95 -4.06 4.31
CA ASN A 111 -10.87 -4.00 3.18
C ASN A 111 -11.57 -2.64 3.08
N ALA A 112 -12.03 -2.09 4.21
CA ALA A 112 -12.64 -0.77 4.26
C ALA A 112 -11.67 0.33 3.80
N LEU A 113 -10.39 0.27 4.23
CA LEU A 113 -9.34 1.18 3.76
C LEU A 113 -9.13 1.07 2.24
N MET A 114 -9.06 -0.15 1.71
CA MET A 114 -8.91 -0.39 0.27
C MET A 114 -10.07 0.20 -0.54
N LEU A 115 -11.32 -0.06 -0.10
CA LEU A 115 -12.52 0.45 -0.77
C LEU A 115 -12.60 1.98 -0.71
N ALA A 116 -12.33 2.58 0.46
CA ALA A 116 -12.30 4.04 0.60
C ALA A 116 -11.20 4.68 -0.25
N THR A 117 -10.00 4.09 -0.28
CA THR A 117 -8.90 4.54 -1.15
C THR A 117 -9.32 4.51 -2.63
N SER A 118 -9.97 3.42 -3.05
CA SER A 118 -10.47 3.27 -4.43
C SER A 118 -11.55 4.31 -4.76
N ALA A 119 -12.48 4.57 -3.85
CA ALA A 119 -13.52 5.56 -4.03
C ALA A 119 -12.96 6.99 -4.12
N ILE A 120 -12.00 7.34 -3.27
CA ILE A 120 -11.30 8.64 -3.32
C ILE A 120 -10.57 8.79 -4.66
N PHE A 121 -9.83 7.76 -5.09
CA PHE A 121 -9.13 7.78 -6.37
C PHE A 121 -10.08 7.97 -7.55
N LEU A 122 -11.17 7.19 -7.60
CA LEU A 122 -12.18 7.32 -8.66
C LEU A 122 -12.81 8.71 -8.67
N THR A 123 -13.13 9.25 -7.51
CA THR A 123 -13.73 10.59 -7.37
C THR A 123 -12.76 11.67 -7.87
N ALA A 124 -11.47 11.56 -7.53
CA ALA A 124 -10.44 12.45 -8.04
C ALA A 124 -10.30 12.37 -9.57
N CYS A 125 -10.28 11.16 -10.15
CA CYS A 125 -10.23 10.97 -11.60
C CYS A 125 -11.45 11.58 -12.32
N LEU A 126 -12.66 11.36 -11.78
CA LEU A 126 -13.88 11.93 -12.33
C LEU A 126 -13.89 13.46 -12.21
N GLY A 127 -13.46 14.00 -11.07
CA GLY A 127 -13.33 15.45 -10.87
C GLY A 127 -12.35 16.09 -11.85
N ILE A 128 -11.18 15.48 -12.06
CA ILE A 128 -10.20 15.93 -13.05
C ILE A 128 -10.78 15.89 -14.46
N ARG A 129 -11.50 14.82 -14.82
CA ARG A 129 -12.16 14.70 -16.13
C ARG A 129 -13.18 15.81 -16.35
N VAL A 130 -14.05 16.07 -15.37
CA VAL A 130 -15.04 17.15 -15.45
C VAL A 130 -14.35 18.50 -15.59
N LEU A 131 -13.32 18.77 -14.80
CA LEU A 131 -12.55 20.00 -14.87
C LEU A 131 -11.94 20.21 -16.26
N VAL A 132 -11.34 19.18 -16.85
CA VAL A 132 -10.78 19.24 -18.21
C VAL A 132 -11.87 19.54 -19.25
N LEU A 133 -13.05 18.93 -19.13
CA LEU A 133 -14.17 19.19 -20.05
C LEU A 133 -14.69 20.63 -19.94
N LEU A 134 -14.80 21.16 -18.72
CA LEU A 134 -15.21 22.55 -18.50
C LEU A 134 -14.19 23.53 -19.07
N LEU A 135 -12.90 23.31 -18.81
CA LEU A 135 -11.82 24.14 -19.37
C LEU A 135 -11.77 24.05 -20.90
N TRP A 136 -12.03 22.87 -21.47
CA TRP A 136 -12.11 22.71 -22.92
C TRP A 136 -13.29 23.48 -23.51
N GLN A 137 -14.45 23.49 -22.86
CA GLN A 137 -15.62 24.23 -23.34
C GLN A 137 -15.43 25.75 -23.31
N GLU A 138 -14.67 26.26 -22.34
CA GLU A 138 -14.40 27.69 -22.18
C GLU A 138 -13.26 28.20 -23.11
N TRP A 139 -12.34 27.33 -23.56
CA TRP A 139 -11.13 27.71 -24.31
C TRP A 139 -11.00 27.07 -25.70
N GLY A 140 -11.79 26.05 -26.00
CA GLY A 140 -11.88 25.42 -27.31
C GLY A 140 -12.88 26.17 -28.17
N VAL A 141 -12.42 26.66 -29.33
CA VAL A 141 -13.21 27.35 -30.39
C VAL A 141 -14.57 26.70 -30.63
#